data_AF-A0A433D3C1-F1
#
_entry.id   AF-A0A433D3C1-F1
#
_cell.length_a   1.000
_cell.length_b   1.000
_cell.length_c   1.000
_cell.angle_alpha   90.00
_cell.angle_beta   90.00
_cell.angle_gamma   90.00
#
_symmetry.space_group_name_H-M   'P 1'
#
loop_
_entity.id
_entity.type
_entity.pdbx_description
1 polymer ?
#
loop_
_entity_poly.entity_id
_entity_poly.type
_entity_poly.pdbx_seq_one_letter_code
_entity_poly.pdbx_strand_id
1 'polypeptide(L)'
;MSEEQSKYDKAEPLYERVLAIRKKVLGAEHPNTALDLCNLAFLYIGQGEYDQATSFLERALAIFEKVLGSEHQNMTKSLQALAICLRTV
;
A
#
# COMPACT_ATOMS: atom_id res chain seq x y z
N MET A 1 19.56 11.20 11.72
CA MET A 1 18.32 10.85 11.00
C MET A 1 17.97 12.03 10.11
N SER A 2 17.70 11.81 8.82
CA SER A 2 17.25 12.86 7.91
C SER A 2 15.83 13.30 8.28
N GLU A 3 15.45 14.53 7.93
CA GLU A 3 14.07 15.02 8.18
C GLU A 3 13.00 14.15 7.50
N GLU A 4 13.36 13.48 6.40
CA GLU A 4 12.50 12.52 5.70
C GLU A 4 12.28 11.25 6.53
N GLN A 5 13.34 10.67 7.09
CA GLN A 5 13.21 9.50 7.98
C GLN A 5 12.29 9.80 9.16
N SER A 6 12.42 10.99 9.77
CA SER A 6 11.55 11.38 10.89
C SER A 6 10.07 11.55 10.51
N LYS A 7 9.77 11.84 9.23
CA LYS A 7 8.39 11.91 8.73
C LYS A 7 7.83 10.51 8.49
N TYR A 8 8.64 9.60 7.95
CA TYR A 8 8.24 8.21 7.74
C TYR A 8 7.96 7.48 9.06
N ASP A 9 8.84 7.61 10.04
CA ASP A 9 8.69 7.01 11.38
C ASP A 9 7.38 7.44 12.10
N LYS A 10 6.87 8.64 11.77
CA LYS A 10 5.60 9.16 12.30
C LYS A 10 4.40 8.70 11.49
N ALA A 11 4.55 8.52 10.18
CA ALA A 11 3.46 8.18 9.28
C ALA A 11 3.14 6.68 9.29
N GLU A 12 4.15 5.82 9.42
CA GLU A 12 4.00 4.36 9.49
C GLU A 12 2.99 3.89 10.57
N PRO A 13 3.13 4.25 11.86
CA PRO A 13 2.19 3.78 12.89
C PRO A 13 0.77 4.33 12.69
N LEU A 14 0.61 5.47 12.03
CA LEU A 14 -0.71 6.02 11.69
C LEU A 14 -1.37 5.19 10.59
N TYR A 15 -0.63 4.84 9.54
CA TYR A 15 -1.14 3.99 8.48
C TYR A 15 -1.44 2.57 8.96
N GLU A 16 -0.60 1.97 9.81
CA GLU A 16 -0.87 0.67 10.43
C GLU A 16 -2.16 0.70 11.26
N ARG A 17 -2.36 1.77 12.04
CA ARG A 17 -3.57 1.94 12.84
C ARG A 17 -4.81 2.08 11.96
N VAL A 18 -4.73 2.86 10.88
CA VAL A 18 -5.84 2.99 9.91
C VAL A 18 -6.15 1.63 9.28
N LEU A 19 -5.11 0.90 8.84
CA LEU A 19 -5.27 -0.43 8.26
C LEU A 19 -5.95 -1.40 9.23
N ALA A 20 -5.55 -1.41 10.50
CA ALA A 20 -6.16 -2.26 11.53
C ALA A 20 -7.64 -1.91 11.74
N ILE A 21 -7.98 -0.62 11.81
CA ILE A 21 -9.37 -0.17 11.96
C ILE A 21 -10.19 -0.55 10.73
N ARG A 22 -9.69 -0.31 9.52
CA ARG A 22 -10.41 -0.64 8.28
C ARG A 22 -10.59 -2.14 8.10
N LYS A 23 -9.57 -2.95 8.40
CA LYS A 23 -9.69 -4.41 8.41
C LYS A 23 -10.81 -4.87 9.35
N LYS A 24 -10.95 -4.25 10.52
CA LYS A 24 -11.98 -4.59 11.50
C LYS A 24 -13.38 -4.12 11.09
N VAL A 25 -13.50 -2.92 10.51
CA VAL A 25 -14.80 -2.30 10.18
C VAL A 25 -15.34 -2.77 8.84
N LEU A 26 -14.48 -2.85 7.82
CA LEU A 26 -14.86 -3.10 6.43
C LEU A 26 -14.48 -4.52 5.96
N GLY A 27 -13.58 -5.18 6.69
CA GLY A 27 -13.03 -6.48 6.31
C GLY A 27 -11.67 -6.36 5.61
N ALA A 28 -10.92 -7.45 5.64
CA ALA A 28 -9.58 -7.52 5.04
C ALA A 28 -9.59 -7.39 3.52
N GLU A 29 -10.70 -7.75 2.86
CA GLU A 29 -10.85 -7.76 1.41
C GLU A 29 -11.60 -6.53 0.88
N HIS A 30 -11.78 -5.48 1.68
CA HIS A 30 -12.47 -4.29 1.21
C HIS A 30 -11.55 -3.40 0.35
N PRO A 31 -12.05 -2.76 -0.73
CA PRO A 31 -11.25 -1.84 -1.57
C PRO A 31 -10.52 -0.74 -0.80
N ASN A 32 -11.16 -0.18 0.23
CA ASN A 32 -10.52 0.80 1.10
C ASN A 32 -9.35 0.21 1.92
N THR A 33 -9.41 -1.08 2.30
CA THR A 33 -8.30 -1.76 2.94
C THR A 33 -7.13 -1.94 1.96
N ALA A 34 -7.42 -2.26 0.69
CA ALA A 34 -6.42 -2.31 -0.37
C ALA A 34 -5.78 -0.94 -0.65
N LEU A 35 -6.57 0.14 -0.57
CA LEU A 35 -6.05 1.49 -0.71
C LEU A 35 -5.07 1.85 0.43
N ASP A 36 -5.39 1.48 1.67
CA ASP A 36 -4.49 1.71 2.80
C ASP A 36 -3.19 0.90 2.65
N LEU A 37 -3.25 -0.34 2.14
CA LEU A 37 -2.06 -1.14 1.81
C LEU A 37 -1.19 -0.46 0.74
N CYS A 38 -1.80 0.16 -0.29
CA CYS A 38 -1.05 0.92 -1.28
C CYS A 38 -0.35 2.14 -0.66
N ASN A 39 -1.01 2.84 0.26
CA ASN A 39 -0.41 4.00 0.93
C ASN A 39 0.79 3.60 1.80
N LEU A 40 0.72 2.45 2.49
CA LEU A 40 1.87 1.87 3.19
C LEU A 40 2.99 1.53 2.21
N ALA A 41 2.67 0.91 1.08
CA ALA A 41 3.68 0.60 0.07
C ALA A 41 4.40 1.86 -0.44
N PHE A 42 3.68 2.95 -0.72
CA PHE A 42 4.30 4.23 -1.12
C PHE A 42 5.20 4.82 -0.04
N LEU A 43 4.84 4.65 1.23
CA LEU A 43 5.69 5.04 2.35
C LEU A 43 7.01 4.25 2.32
N TYR A 44 6.97 2.93 2.15
CA TYR A 44 8.17 2.09 2.07
C TYR A 44 9.00 2.34 0.81
N ILE A 45 8.38 2.65 -0.33
CA ILE A 45 9.09 3.10 -1.54
C ILE A 45 9.91 4.37 -1.24
N GLY A 46 9.32 5.34 -0.51
CA GLY A 46 10.02 6.55 -0.09
C GLY A 46 11.22 6.28 0.84
N GLN A 47 11.19 5.17 1.57
CA GLN A 47 12.28 4.72 2.44
C GLN A 47 13.30 3.83 1.72
N GLY A 48 13.06 3.46 0.46
CA GLY A 48 13.88 2.50 -0.29
C GLY A 48 13.65 1.03 0.10
N GLU A 49 12.60 0.73 0.89
CA GLU A 49 12.23 -0.62 1.32
C GLU A 49 11.31 -1.29 0.30
N TYR A 50 11.83 -1.54 -0.91
CA TYR A 50 11.05 -2.04 -2.04
C TYR A 50 10.45 -3.44 -1.84
N ASP A 51 11.11 -4.31 -1.07
CA ASP A 51 10.62 -5.66 -0.78
C ASP A 51 9.31 -5.62 0.03
N GLN A 52 9.28 -4.78 1.07
CA GLN A 52 8.08 -4.57 1.88
C GLN A 52 6.97 -3.92 1.05
N ALA A 53 7.31 -2.88 0.28
CA ALA A 53 6.36 -2.22 -0.61
C ALA A 53 5.71 -3.20 -1.60
N THR A 54 6.49 -4.09 -2.20
CA THR A 54 6.03 -5.10 -3.15
C THR A 54 4.99 -6.03 -2.50
N SER A 55 5.28 -6.55 -1.30
CA SER A 55 4.35 -7.42 -0.56
C SER A 55 3.00 -6.73 -0.27
N PHE A 56 3.02 -5.44 0.06
CA PHE A 56 1.80 -4.66 0.28
C PHE A 56 1.01 -4.43 -1.02
N LEU A 57 1.69 -4.15 -2.13
CA LEU A 57 1.06 -3.91 -3.44
C LEU A 57 0.43 -5.18 -4.01
N GLU A 58 1.09 -6.34 -3.88
CA GLU A 58 0.54 -7.63 -4.30
C GLU A 58 -0.77 -7.95 -3.57
N ARG A 59 -0.80 -7.74 -2.25
CA ARG A 59 -2.02 -7.90 -1.45
C ARG A 59 -3.12 -6.93 -1.87
N ALA A 60 -2.77 -5.66 -2.13
CA ALA A 60 -3.75 -4.67 -2.57
C ALA A 60 -4.35 -5.03 -3.94
N LEU A 61 -3.52 -5.49 -4.88
CA LEU A 61 -3.95 -5.94 -6.20
C LEU A 61 -4.90 -7.13 -6.12
N ALA A 62 -4.55 -8.16 -5.35
CA ALA A 62 -5.41 -9.32 -5.16
C ALA A 62 -6.82 -8.94 -4.65
N ILE A 63 -6.90 -7.93 -3.77
CA ILE A 63 -8.19 -7.43 -3.27
C ILE A 63 -8.93 -6.63 -4.35
N PHE A 64 -8.24 -5.73 -5.06
CA PHE A 64 -8.87 -4.94 -6.11
C PHE A 64 -9.39 -5.80 -7.25
N GLU A 65 -8.63 -6.82 -7.68
CA GLU A 65 -9.06 -7.81 -8.67
C GLU A 65 -10.33 -8.54 -8.22
N LYS A 66 -10.38 -8.95 -6.95
CA LYS A 66 -11.53 -9.69 -6.40
C LYS A 66 -12.80 -8.85 -6.31
N VAL A 67 -12.70 -7.56 -5.97
CA VAL A 67 -13.87 -6.74 -5.64
C VAL A 67 -14.34 -5.84 -6.78
N LEU A 68 -13.43 -5.20 -7.50
CA LEU A 68 -13.76 -4.13 -8.44
C LEU A 68 -13.76 -4.59 -9.90
N GLY A 69 -13.21 -5.76 -10.19
CA GLY A 69 -12.87 -6.13 -11.57
C GLY A 69 -11.75 -5.24 -12.14
N SER A 70 -11.32 -5.53 -13.36
CA SER A 70 -10.06 -5.02 -13.96
C SER A 70 -10.01 -3.53 -14.33
N GLU A 71 -11.01 -2.70 -13.98
CA GLU A 71 -11.16 -1.33 -14.52
C GLU A 71 -11.31 -0.22 -13.47
N HIS A 72 -10.63 -0.31 -12.33
CA HIS A 72 -10.65 0.78 -11.33
C HIS A 72 -9.35 1.59 -11.29
N GLN A 73 -9.45 2.92 -11.20
CA GLN A 73 -8.32 3.86 -11.14
C GLN A 73 -7.31 3.55 -10.02
N ASN A 74 -7.78 2.92 -8.94
CA ASN A 74 -6.91 2.47 -7.84
C ASN A 74 -6.03 1.28 -8.26
N MET A 75 -6.52 0.37 -9.10
CA MET A 75 -5.73 -0.74 -9.64
C MET A 75 -4.59 -0.22 -10.52
N THR A 76 -4.85 0.80 -11.36
CA THR A 76 -3.80 1.43 -12.18
C THR A 76 -2.67 2.00 -11.32
N LYS A 77 -3.00 2.64 -10.19
CA LYS A 77 -2.00 3.18 -9.26
C LYS A 77 -1.20 2.07 -8.58
N SER A 78 -1.86 1.00 -8.13
CA SER A 78 -1.19 -0.16 -7.53
C SER A 78 -0.26 -0.87 -8.52
N LEU A 79 -0.71 -1.10 -9.75
CA LEU A 79 0.10 -1.70 -10.82
C LEU A 79 1.28 -0.81 -11.19
N GLN A 80 1.08 0.51 -11.30
CA GLN A 80 2.16 1.45 -11.57
C GLN A 80 3.20 1.45 -10.44
N ALA A 81 2.77 1.44 -9.19
CA ALA A 81 3.66 1.37 -8.04
C ALA A 81 4.43 0.04 -7.99
N LEU A 82 3.78 -1.07 -8.35
CA LEU A 82 4.41 -2.39 -8.41
C LEU A 82 5.48 -2.43 -9.51
N ALA A 83 5.17 -1.89 -10.69
CA ALA A 83 6.12 -1.76 -11.79
C ALA A 83 7.32 -0.89 -11.42
N ILE A 84 7.13 0.17 -10.60
CA ILE A 84 8.22 0.98 -10.07
C ILE A 84 9.10 0.13 -9.16
N CYS A 85 8.51 -0.58 -8.19
CA CYS A 85 9.25 -1.43 -7.25
C CYS A 85 10.06 -2.49 -8.00
N LEU A 86 9.43 -3.28 -8.88
CA LEU A 86 10.06 -4.36 -9.64
C LEU A 86 11.15 -3.90 -10.62
N ARG A 87 11.16 -2.61 -11.00
CA ARG A 87 12.22 -2.04 -11.85
C ARG A 87 13.45 -1.64 -11.03
N THR A 88 13.26 -1.32 -9.76
CA THR A 88 14.32 -0.79 -8.87
C THR A 88 15.01 -1.86 -8.02
N VAL A 89 14.49 -3.09 -7.99
CA VAL A 89 15.14 -4.28 -7.41
C VAL A 89 15.89 -5.04 -8.49
#